data_AF-A0A4S2MPB6-F1
#
_entry.id   AF-A0A4S2MPB6-F1
#
_cell.length_a   1.000
_cell.length_b   1.000
_cell.length_c   1.000
_cell.angle_alpha   90.00
_cell.angle_beta   90.00
_cell.angle_gamma   90.00
#
_symmetry.space_group_name_H-M   'P 1'
#
loop_
_entity.id
_entity.type
_entity.pdbx_description
1 polymer ?
#
loop_
_entity_poly.entity_id
_entity_poly.type
_entity_poly.pdbx_seq_one_letter_code
_entity_poly.pdbx_strand_id
1 'polypeptide(L)'
;MRITGFIVLIVVAALATSAHALFTHSSLPRLAGRYNDGLSLVKRDGTTTQTGDLTAADVTQLVTLLSRYLTKLIGSDSGSGKRPTTDEDDDDDDDDDGNNDKNPPTTTPTPAPILSDSIKPQPDPTLPGPTNGNLYTNAAIDALMIPHLSSQPSASISSKKTWTDSIPSHCYTQAQQRGVLSKLTVTEVLYSDCPESWIFCYTTGTPFSLEDLIKEFGRLPVGIRQRVRHVMAFPGGGASYAYSQNDVALQFLNPSVMMHEAGHCMDDFEQSSAFSASAAWKSARDADGCVSNPYASKNGVEGWAETWVVWRFLKIGGKLGRNWECMRRQLETVGRQTDKLVQEGYVKGRKVPRGSVVSRATGKEVGAGKRRRLGRREESGGRMCMGYTVFDDEEE
;
A
#
# COMPACT_ATOMS: atom_id res chain seq x y z
N MET A 1 -35.33 -10.72 8.62
CA MET A 1 -35.04 -10.44 10.05
C MET A 1 -34.83 -11.66 10.96
N ARG A 2 -35.08 -12.92 10.53
CA ARG A 2 -34.89 -14.12 11.39
C ARG A 2 -33.53 -14.86 11.24
N ILE A 3 -32.76 -14.58 10.19
CA ILE A 3 -31.51 -15.31 9.89
C ILE A 3 -30.31 -14.75 10.69
N THR A 4 -30.28 -13.44 10.97
CA THR A 4 -29.17 -12.78 11.66
C THR A 4 -29.09 -13.14 13.15
N GLY A 5 -30.24 -13.35 13.81
CA GLY A 5 -30.27 -13.80 15.20
C GLY A 5 -29.75 -15.23 15.39
N PHE A 6 -29.93 -16.08 14.37
CA PHE A 6 -29.52 -17.48 14.43
C PHE A 6 -27.99 -17.65 14.30
N ILE A 7 -27.34 -16.81 13.48
CA ILE A 7 -25.88 -16.84 13.29
C ILE A 7 -25.15 -16.33 14.55
N VAL A 8 -25.67 -15.28 15.20
CA VAL A 8 -25.09 -14.75 16.45
C VAL A 8 -25.19 -15.79 17.57
N LEU A 9 -26.30 -16.53 17.66
CA LEU A 9 -26.47 -17.59 18.65
C LEU A 9 -25.47 -18.74 18.45
N ILE A 10 -25.17 -19.11 17.20
CA ILE A 10 -24.21 -20.17 16.85
C ILE A 10 -22.77 -19.76 17.22
N VAL A 11 -22.37 -18.52 16.96
CA VAL A 11 -21.01 -18.04 17.30
C VAL A 11 -20.82 -17.93 18.81
N VAL A 12 -21.83 -17.45 19.54
CA VAL A 12 -21.77 -17.39 21.01
C VAL A 12 -21.79 -18.79 21.64
N ALA A 13 -22.58 -19.73 21.10
CA ALA A 13 -22.60 -21.11 21.57
C ALA A 13 -21.28 -21.84 21.29
N ALA A 14 -20.65 -21.61 20.13
CA ALA A 14 -19.34 -22.19 19.78
C ALA A 14 -18.20 -21.66 20.65
N LEU A 15 -18.23 -20.36 20.99
CA LEU A 15 -17.26 -19.77 21.90
C LEU A 15 -17.47 -20.26 23.35
N ALA A 16 -18.71 -20.44 23.79
CA ALA A 16 -19.02 -20.96 25.12
C ALA A 16 -18.64 -22.45 25.29
N THR A 17 -18.86 -23.28 24.25
CA THR A 17 -18.44 -24.70 24.29
C THR A 17 -16.92 -24.85 24.25
N SER A 18 -16.23 -24.00 23.49
CA SER A 18 -14.75 -23.97 23.46
C SER A 18 -14.17 -23.57 24.82
N ALA A 19 -14.78 -22.61 25.50
CA ALA A 19 -14.40 -22.23 26.86
C ALA A 19 -14.70 -23.34 27.88
N HIS A 20 -15.84 -24.02 27.80
CA HIS A 20 -16.20 -25.09 28.74
C HIS A 20 -15.32 -26.35 28.61
N ALA A 21 -14.87 -26.68 27.39
CA ALA A 21 -13.95 -27.80 27.14
C ALA A 21 -12.53 -27.55 27.70
N LEU A 22 -12.12 -26.27 27.82
CA LEU A 22 -10.84 -25.89 28.40
C LEU A 22 -10.81 -25.96 29.94
N PHE A 23 -11.98 -25.90 30.60
CA PHE A 23 -12.08 -25.86 32.07
C PHE A 23 -12.46 -27.19 32.73
N THR A 24 -12.96 -28.18 31.99
CA THR A 24 -13.49 -29.43 32.59
C THR A 24 -12.54 -30.63 32.54
N HIS A 25 -11.37 -30.54 31.89
CA HIS A 25 -10.36 -31.61 31.90
C HIS A 25 -9.25 -31.37 32.93
N SER A 26 -9.49 -31.85 34.15
CA SER A 26 -8.53 -31.92 35.27
C SER A 26 -7.54 -33.08 35.11
N SER A 27 -6.76 -33.14 34.03
CA SER A 27 -5.63 -34.08 33.95
C SER A 27 -4.74 -33.84 32.73
N LEU A 28 -3.95 -32.76 32.72
CA LEU A 28 -2.75 -32.64 31.88
C LEU A 28 -1.68 -31.82 32.61
N PRO A 29 -0.60 -32.44 33.11
CA PRO A 29 0.58 -31.70 33.54
C PRO A 29 1.48 -31.44 32.32
N ARG A 30 2.09 -30.24 32.30
CA ARG A 30 3.16 -29.79 31.37
C ARG A 30 2.73 -29.32 29.98
N LEU A 31 2.10 -28.15 29.92
CA LEU A 31 2.27 -27.20 28.79
C LEU A 31 2.13 -25.73 29.24
N ALA A 32 2.25 -25.46 30.54
CA ALA A 32 2.29 -24.11 31.10
C ALA A 32 3.75 -23.63 31.17
N GLY A 33 4.27 -23.18 30.04
CA GLY A 33 5.55 -22.51 29.98
C GLY A 33 5.72 -21.86 28.62
N ARG A 34 5.66 -20.52 28.59
CA ARG A 34 5.92 -19.62 27.44
C ARG A 34 4.72 -19.07 26.65
N TYR A 35 3.63 -18.72 27.32
CA TYR A 35 2.71 -17.68 26.81
C TYR A 35 2.24 -16.84 28.00
N ASN A 36 3.15 -16.04 28.56
CA ASN A 36 2.80 -15.18 29.70
C ASN A 36 3.52 -13.83 29.68
N ASP A 37 3.66 -13.23 28.50
CA ASP A 37 4.13 -11.86 28.37
C ASP A 37 3.09 -11.00 27.65
N GLY A 38 2.31 -10.24 28.43
CA GLY A 38 2.12 -8.82 28.07
C GLY A 38 0.72 -8.29 27.75
N LEU A 39 -0.38 -9.05 27.83
CA LEU A 39 -1.72 -8.43 27.75
C LEU A 39 -2.32 -8.18 29.13
N SER A 40 -2.52 -6.89 29.42
CA SER A 40 -3.09 -6.36 30.64
C SER A 40 -4.40 -5.62 30.31
N LEU A 41 -5.49 -5.98 30.97
CA LEU A 41 -6.77 -5.29 30.85
C LEU A 41 -6.86 -4.22 31.94
N VAL A 42 -6.98 -2.95 31.54
CA VAL A 42 -7.18 -1.83 32.46
C VAL A 42 -8.68 -1.62 32.66
N LYS A 43 -9.17 -1.89 33.88
CA LYS A 43 -10.54 -1.65 34.31
C LYS A 43 -10.78 -0.14 34.45
N ARG A 44 -12.06 0.24 34.44
CA ARG A 44 -12.49 1.66 34.46
C ARG A 44 -12.10 2.40 35.75
N ASP A 45 -11.83 1.66 36.82
CA ASP A 45 -11.32 2.15 38.10
C ASP A 45 -9.77 2.27 38.12
N GLY A 46 -9.10 2.01 37.00
CA GLY A 46 -7.65 2.05 36.86
C GLY A 46 -6.93 0.77 37.29
N THR A 47 -7.65 -0.25 37.78
CA THR A 47 -7.03 -1.52 38.16
C THR A 47 -6.65 -2.32 36.92
N THR A 48 -5.47 -2.94 36.95
CA THR A 48 -4.96 -3.73 35.82
C THR A 48 -5.06 -5.21 36.16
N THR A 49 -5.75 -6.00 35.33
CA THR A 49 -5.85 -7.46 35.49
C THR A 49 -4.98 -8.14 34.45
N GLN A 50 -4.06 -9.00 34.88
CA GLN A 50 -3.28 -9.82 33.96
C GLN A 50 -4.19 -10.88 33.32
N THR A 51 -3.88 -11.27 32.09
CA THR A 51 -4.68 -12.23 31.30
C THR A 51 -4.86 -13.59 31.98
N GLY A 52 -3.97 -13.98 32.91
CA GLY A 52 -4.10 -15.18 33.72
C GLY A 52 -5.14 -15.12 34.84
N ASP A 53 -5.64 -13.93 35.20
CA ASP A 53 -6.53 -13.71 36.35
C ASP A 53 -7.99 -13.42 35.96
N LEU A 54 -8.35 -13.61 34.69
CA LEU A 54 -9.71 -13.35 34.22
C LEU A 54 -10.69 -14.37 34.78
N THR A 55 -11.67 -13.88 35.54
CA THR A 55 -12.77 -14.71 36.03
C THR A 55 -13.82 -14.92 34.92
N ALA A 56 -14.67 -15.93 35.07
CA ALA A 56 -15.82 -16.14 34.17
C ALA A 56 -16.75 -14.91 34.12
N ALA A 57 -16.80 -14.10 35.20
CA ALA A 57 -17.55 -12.85 35.23
C ALA A 57 -16.91 -11.76 34.35
N ASP A 58 -15.57 -11.63 34.37
CA ASP A 58 -14.85 -10.67 33.52
C ASP A 58 -15.05 -10.99 32.03
N VAL A 59 -14.99 -12.27 31.65
CA VAL A 59 -15.25 -12.73 30.27
C VAL A 59 -16.69 -12.41 29.85
N THR A 60 -17.66 -12.69 30.71
CA THR A 60 -19.08 -12.41 30.46
C THR A 60 -19.34 -10.91 30.25
N GLN A 61 -18.69 -10.07 31.05
CA GLN A 61 -18.79 -8.62 30.94
C GLN A 61 -18.17 -8.11 29.64
N LEU A 62 -17.03 -8.67 29.21
CA LEU A 62 -16.37 -8.34 27.95
C LEU A 62 -17.26 -8.65 26.74
N VAL A 63 -17.87 -9.85 26.71
CA VAL A 63 -18.80 -10.27 25.66
C VAL A 63 -20.02 -9.35 25.59
N THR A 64 -20.56 -8.95 26.75
CA THR A 64 -21.68 -8.01 26.84
C THR A 64 -21.33 -6.63 26.28
N LEU A 65 -20.12 -6.12 26.55
CA LEU A 65 -19.64 -4.84 26.01
C LEU A 65 -19.44 -4.89 24.49
N LEU A 66 -18.83 -5.96 23.98
CA LEU A 66 -18.65 -6.20 22.54
C LEU A 66 -19.99 -6.26 21.81
N SER A 67 -20.97 -6.96 22.37
CA SER A 67 -22.32 -7.04 21.80
C SER A 67 -22.99 -5.66 21.71
N ARG A 68 -22.91 -4.84 22.76
CA ARG A 68 -23.45 -3.47 22.76
C ARG A 68 -22.76 -2.55 21.76
N TYR A 69 -21.44 -2.68 21.61
CA TYR A 69 -20.66 -1.91 20.65
C TYR A 69 -21.04 -2.26 19.20
N LEU A 70 -21.18 -3.55 18.89
CA LEU A 70 -21.59 -4.02 17.56
C LEU A 70 -23.01 -3.59 17.21
N THR A 71 -23.95 -3.61 18.17
CA THR A 71 -25.32 -3.13 17.96
C THR A 71 -25.36 -1.63 17.62
N LYS A 72 -24.47 -0.82 18.21
CA LYS A 72 -24.36 0.61 17.86
C LYS A 72 -23.79 0.85 16.47
N LEU A 73 -22.82 0.03 16.04
CA LEU A 73 -22.22 0.15 14.71
C LEU A 73 -23.21 -0.19 13.59
N ILE A 74 -24.11 -1.15 13.83
CA ILE A 74 -25.06 -1.62 12.81
C ILE A 74 -26.31 -0.72 12.74
N GLY A 75 -26.62 0.04 13.78
CA GLY A 75 -27.84 0.86 13.87
C GLY A 75 -27.77 2.25 13.23
N SER A 76 -26.69 2.63 12.54
CA SER A 76 -26.45 4.04 12.17
C SER A 76 -26.59 4.39 10.69
N ASP A 77 -27.12 3.53 9.82
CA ASP A 77 -27.29 3.94 8.42
C ASP A 77 -28.52 3.33 7.73
N SER A 78 -29.56 4.16 7.60
CA SER A 78 -30.68 3.91 6.69
C SER A 78 -31.22 5.24 6.16
N GLY A 79 -30.40 5.93 5.36
CA GLY A 79 -30.82 7.04 4.51
C GLY A 79 -30.96 6.60 3.05
N SER A 80 -32.20 6.39 2.60
CA SER A 80 -32.54 5.97 1.24
C SER A 80 -32.43 7.13 0.24
N GLY A 81 -31.46 7.08 -0.68
CA GLY A 81 -31.35 7.97 -1.84
C GLY A 81 -31.61 7.22 -3.15
N LYS A 82 -32.68 7.59 -3.85
CA LYS A 82 -33.08 7.09 -5.17
C LYS A 82 -32.05 7.49 -6.24
N ARG A 83 -31.71 6.57 -7.15
CA ARG A 83 -30.88 6.79 -8.34
C ARG A 83 -31.79 6.98 -9.57
N PRO A 84 -31.61 8.02 -10.41
CA PRO A 84 -32.25 8.09 -11.71
C PRO A 84 -31.43 7.32 -12.76
N THR A 85 -32.14 6.63 -13.62
CA THR A 85 -31.69 6.02 -14.88
C THR A 85 -31.61 7.10 -15.96
N THR A 86 -30.54 7.10 -16.76
CA THR A 86 -30.48 7.79 -18.05
C THR A 86 -29.82 6.84 -19.04
N ASP A 87 -30.67 6.30 -19.91
CA ASP A 87 -30.63 6.37 -21.36
C ASP A 87 -29.28 6.11 -22.06
N GLU A 88 -29.33 5.01 -22.81
CA GLU A 88 -28.47 4.61 -23.91
C GLU A 88 -28.73 5.55 -25.10
N ASP A 89 -27.67 6.14 -25.65
CA ASP A 89 -27.67 6.62 -27.03
C ASP A 89 -26.35 6.17 -27.67
N ASP A 90 -26.55 5.51 -28.81
CA ASP A 90 -25.59 5.13 -29.83
C ASP A 90 -24.87 6.37 -30.41
N ASP A 91 -23.65 6.21 -30.92
CA ASP A 91 -23.27 6.72 -32.25
C ASP A 91 -21.84 6.32 -32.62
N ASP A 92 -21.70 6.09 -33.92
CA ASP A 92 -20.61 5.52 -34.71
C ASP A 92 -19.33 6.38 -34.79
N ASP A 93 -18.21 5.73 -35.18
CA ASP A 93 -17.25 6.16 -36.22
C ASP A 93 -15.80 5.76 -35.90
N ASP A 94 -15.38 4.57 -36.35
CA ASP A 94 -13.98 4.13 -36.41
C ASP A 94 -13.44 4.30 -37.85
N ASP A 95 -12.79 5.43 -38.11
CA ASP A 95 -11.96 5.66 -39.30
C ASP A 95 -10.54 5.10 -39.07
N ASP A 96 -10.23 4.02 -39.79
CA ASP A 96 -8.95 3.32 -39.85
C ASP A 96 -8.04 3.93 -40.93
N ASP A 97 -7.22 4.92 -40.56
CA ASP A 97 -6.16 5.46 -41.42
C ASP A 97 -4.79 4.92 -41.00
N GLY A 98 -4.42 3.81 -41.65
CA GLY A 98 -3.06 3.30 -41.67
C GLY A 98 -2.10 4.26 -42.35
N ASN A 99 -1.03 4.63 -41.66
CA ASN A 99 0.13 5.25 -42.32
C ASN A 99 1.46 4.60 -41.89
N ASN A 100 2.14 4.10 -42.92
CA ASN A 100 3.50 3.57 -42.91
C ASN A 100 4.49 4.72 -42.77
N ASP A 101 5.40 4.66 -41.79
CA ASP A 101 6.65 5.42 -41.88
C ASP A 101 7.88 4.59 -41.50
N LYS A 102 8.79 4.54 -42.48
CA LYS A 102 10.08 3.86 -42.46
C LYS A 102 11.10 4.74 -41.74
N ASN A 103 11.47 4.40 -40.51
CA ASN A 103 12.63 4.98 -39.85
C ASN A 103 13.92 4.16 -40.10
N PRO A 104 15.08 4.82 -40.34
CA PRO A 104 16.37 4.17 -40.56
C PRO A 104 16.96 3.57 -39.27
N PRO A 105 17.87 2.58 -39.37
CA PRO A 105 18.34 1.81 -38.22
C PRO A 105 19.31 2.63 -37.37
N THR A 106 18.87 3.04 -36.18
CA THR A 106 19.73 3.56 -35.12
C THR A 106 20.55 2.41 -34.54
N THR A 107 21.87 2.48 -34.62
CA THR A 107 22.78 1.52 -33.98
C THR A 107 22.69 1.66 -32.46
N THR A 108 21.90 0.79 -31.84
CA THR A 108 21.74 0.69 -30.39
C THR A 108 23.02 0.16 -29.76
N PRO A 109 23.57 0.80 -28.72
CA PRO A 109 24.66 0.21 -27.94
C PRO A 109 24.19 -1.11 -27.33
N THR A 110 25.01 -2.16 -27.47
CA THR A 110 24.74 -3.48 -26.90
C THR A 110 24.53 -3.33 -25.38
N PRO A 111 23.35 -3.70 -24.83
CA PRO A 111 23.11 -3.64 -23.41
C PRO A 111 24.10 -4.56 -22.69
N ALA A 112 24.64 -4.09 -21.56
CA ALA A 112 25.34 -4.96 -20.62
C ALA A 112 24.45 -6.19 -20.30
N PRO A 113 25.03 -7.39 -20.12
CA PRO A 113 24.27 -8.61 -19.88
C PRO A 113 23.34 -8.42 -18.68
N ILE A 114 22.03 -8.51 -18.96
CA ILE A 114 20.99 -8.40 -17.95
C ILE A 114 21.18 -9.55 -16.97
N LEU A 115 21.32 -9.23 -15.68
CA LEU A 115 21.40 -10.20 -14.58
C LEU A 115 20.04 -10.90 -14.32
N SER A 116 19.22 -11.11 -15.35
CA SER A 116 17.82 -11.57 -15.25
C SER A 116 17.66 -13.07 -15.15
N ASP A 117 18.65 -13.86 -15.59
CA ASP A 117 18.47 -15.32 -15.68
C ASP A 117 18.83 -16.07 -14.40
N SER A 118 19.53 -15.43 -13.45
CA SER A 118 20.07 -16.12 -12.27
C SER A 118 19.11 -16.21 -11.09
N ILE A 119 17.96 -15.53 -11.14
CA ILE A 119 16.96 -15.55 -10.07
C ILE A 119 15.58 -15.64 -10.72
N LYS A 120 15.29 -16.77 -11.36
CA LYS A 120 13.91 -17.26 -11.41
C LYS A 120 13.74 -18.11 -10.16
N PRO A 121 13.04 -17.64 -9.11
CA PRO A 121 12.61 -18.52 -8.05
C PRO A 121 11.96 -19.73 -8.74
N GLN A 122 12.39 -20.95 -8.44
CA GLN A 122 11.70 -22.14 -8.91
C GLN A 122 10.80 -22.61 -7.76
N PRO A 123 9.54 -22.95 -8.04
CA PRO A 123 8.69 -23.54 -7.02
C PRO A 123 9.28 -24.90 -6.63
N ASP A 124 9.25 -25.17 -5.33
CA ASP A 124 9.63 -26.47 -4.81
C ASP A 124 8.38 -27.37 -4.81
N PRO A 125 8.33 -28.41 -5.67
CA PRO A 125 7.16 -29.27 -5.81
C PRO A 125 6.90 -30.11 -4.56
N THR A 126 7.85 -30.19 -3.62
CA THR A 126 7.70 -30.96 -2.37
C THR A 126 6.93 -30.20 -1.29
N LEU A 127 6.77 -28.88 -1.46
CA LEU A 127 6.07 -28.04 -0.50
C LEU A 127 4.54 -28.17 -0.62
N PRO A 128 3.79 -27.98 0.47
CA PRO A 128 2.34 -28.03 0.42
C PRO A 128 1.79 -26.97 -0.53
N GLY A 129 0.77 -27.35 -1.30
CA GLY A 129 0.09 -26.49 -2.27
C GLY A 129 -0.83 -25.44 -1.62
N PRO A 130 -1.52 -24.65 -2.45
CA PRO A 130 -2.49 -23.67 -1.98
C PRO A 130 -3.70 -24.35 -1.30
N THR A 131 -4.40 -23.59 -0.47
CA THR A 131 -5.65 -24.02 0.17
C THR A 131 -6.76 -23.07 -0.25
N ASN A 132 -7.84 -23.58 -0.85
CA ASN A 132 -8.97 -22.78 -1.35
C ASN A 132 -8.56 -21.66 -2.32
N GLY A 133 -7.69 -21.95 -3.30
CA GLY A 133 -7.23 -20.98 -4.29
C GLY A 133 -6.29 -19.89 -3.74
N ASN A 134 -5.90 -19.96 -2.47
CA ASN A 134 -5.01 -19.01 -1.83
C ASN A 134 -3.74 -19.72 -1.35
N LEU A 135 -2.57 -19.11 -1.57
CA LEU A 135 -1.33 -19.66 -1.07
C LEU A 135 -1.24 -19.56 0.46
N TYR A 136 -1.69 -18.43 1.02
CA TYR A 136 -1.72 -18.16 2.46
C TYR A 136 -3.02 -17.47 2.88
N THR A 137 -3.27 -17.41 4.20
CA THR A 137 -4.12 -16.36 4.77
C THR A 137 -3.34 -15.04 4.83
N ASN A 138 -4.03 -13.90 4.95
CA ASN A 138 -3.35 -12.59 5.09
C ASN A 138 -2.37 -12.60 6.28
N ALA A 139 -2.79 -13.11 7.43
CA ALA A 139 -1.93 -13.17 8.62
C ALA A 139 -0.70 -14.08 8.43
N ALA A 140 -0.85 -15.20 7.71
CA ALA A 140 0.27 -16.14 7.52
C ALA A 140 1.32 -15.59 6.56
N ILE A 141 0.92 -14.90 5.49
CA ILE A 141 1.89 -14.31 4.56
C ILE A 141 2.58 -13.10 5.19
N ASP A 142 1.88 -12.29 5.97
CA ASP A 142 2.48 -11.17 6.71
C ASP A 142 3.50 -11.67 7.74
N ALA A 143 3.15 -12.70 8.53
CA ALA A 143 4.07 -13.29 9.49
C ALA A 143 5.38 -13.81 8.86
N LEU A 144 5.30 -14.24 7.59
CA LEU A 144 6.45 -14.68 6.81
C LEU A 144 7.27 -13.50 6.26
N MET A 145 6.62 -12.51 5.66
CA MET A 145 7.27 -11.44 4.90
C MET A 145 7.79 -10.31 5.79
N ILE A 146 7.04 -9.91 6.82
CA ILE A 146 7.36 -8.75 7.65
C ILE A 146 8.77 -8.81 8.26
N PRO A 147 9.24 -9.93 8.85
CA PRO A 147 10.60 -9.99 9.40
C PRO A 147 11.68 -9.73 8.34
N HIS A 148 11.50 -10.27 7.13
CA HIS A 148 12.45 -10.11 6.04
C HIS A 148 12.46 -8.70 5.47
N LEU A 149 11.27 -8.11 5.25
CA LEU A 149 11.13 -6.73 4.81
C LEU A 149 11.69 -5.75 5.84
N SER A 150 11.40 -5.96 7.14
CA SER A 150 11.91 -5.14 8.25
C SER A 150 13.43 -5.20 8.38
N SER A 151 14.03 -6.34 8.05
CA SER A 151 15.47 -6.57 8.12
C SER A 151 16.27 -5.86 7.03
N GLN A 152 15.60 -5.37 5.98
CA GLN A 152 16.28 -4.59 4.95
C GLN A 152 16.84 -3.29 5.56
N PRO A 153 18.06 -2.89 5.20
CA PRO A 153 18.63 -1.64 5.68
C PRO A 153 17.80 -0.46 5.14
N SER A 154 17.60 0.55 5.99
CA SER A 154 17.09 1.84 5.51
C SER A 154 18.22 2.59 4.82
N ALA A 155 17.91 3.30 3.74
CA ALA A 155 18.80 4.32 3.21
C ALA A 155 19.14 5.34 4.29
N SER A 156 20.41 5.77 4.36
CA SER A 156 20.82 6.79 5.31
C SER A 156 20.22 8.14 4.94
N ILE A 157 19.99 8.99 5.93
CA ILE A 157 19.39 10.31 5.72
C ILE A 157 20.50 11.34 5.66
N SER A 158 20.60 12.07 4.55
CA SER A 158 21.56 13.17 4.35
C SER A 158 21.08 14.47 4.98
N SER A 159 19.79 14.79 4.86
CA SER A 159 19.21 16.01 5.44
C SER A 159 17.71 15.88 5.69
N LYS A 160 17.22 16.72 6.60
CA LYS A 160 15.79 16.89 6.92
C LYS A 160 15.46 18.37 7.03
N LYS A 161 14.33 18.79 6.47
CA LYS A 161 13.83 20.17 6.54
C LYS A 161 12.33 20.17 6.80
N THR A 162 11.90 20.77 7.91
CA THR A 162 10.46 20.92 8.22
C THR A 162 9.90 22.16 7.56
N TRP A 163 8.72 22.04 6.94
CA TRP A 163 8.02 23.13 6.29
C TRP A 163 6.99 23.76 7.24
N THR A 164 7.00 25.09 7.34
CA THR A 164 6.19 25.88 8.31
C THR A 164 5.00 26.57 7.65
N ASP A 165 5.26 27.39 6.63
CA ASP A 165 4.27 28.37 6.14
C ASP A 165 3.53 27.88 4.90
N SER A 166 4.17 27.03 4.11
CA SER A 166 3.65 26.49 2.86
C SER A 166 3.85 24.98 2.87
N ILE A 167 2.87 24.21 2.40
CA ILE A 167 2.89 22.74 2.38
C ILE A 167 2.30 22.20 1.07
N PRO A 168 2.59 20.95 0.67
CA PRO A 168 1.97 20.37 -0.52
C PRO A 168 0.45 20.40 -0.44
N SER A 169 -0.21 20.80 -1.54
CA SER A 169 -1.66 20.95 -1.61
C SER A 169 -2.40 19.68 -1.18
N HIS A 170 -1.89 18.51 -1.58
CA HIS A 170 -2.55 17.26 -1.23
C HIS A 170 -2.43 16.93 0.27
N CYS A 171 -1.30 17.21 0.90
CA CYS A 171 -1.14 17.07 2.35
C CYS A 171 -2.08 18.00 3.13
N TYR A 172 -2.21 19.25 2.67
CA TYR A 172 -3.18 20.20 3.22
C TYR A 172 -4.60 19.65 3.13
N THR A 173 -5.03 19.27 1.93
CA THR A 173 -6.40 18.79 1.66
C THR A 173 -6.72 17.54 2.48
N GLN A 174 -5.83 16.54 2.52
CA GLN A 174 -6.05 15.31 3.27
C GLN A 174 -6.11 15.55 4.79
N ALA A 175 -5.25 16.42 5.32
CA ALA A 175 -5.28 16.76 6.74
C ALA A 175 -6.51 17.61 7.12
N GLN A 176 -6.93 18.53 6.24
CA GLN A 176 -8.12 19.35 6.44
C GLN A 176 -9.40 18.51 6.45
N GLN A 177 -9.55 17.60 5.48
CA GLN A 177 -10.69 16.67 5.40
C GLN A 177 -10.83 15.79 6.64
N ARG A 178 -9.72 15.47 7.30
CA ARG A 178 -9.68 14.67 8.54
C ARG A 178 -9.79 15.51 9.82
N GLY A 179 -9.84 16.84 9.72
CA GLY A 179 -9.87 17.73 10.88
C GLY A 179 -8.57 17.70 11.70
N VAL A 180 -7.43 17.38 11.08
CA VAL A 180 -6.14 17.23 11.76
C VAL A 180 -5.05 18.16 11.24
N LEU A 181 -5.41 19.17 10.43
CA LEU A 181 -4.47 20.12 9.85
C LEU A 181 -3.58 20.82 10.90
N SER A 182 -4.12 21.16 12.07
CA SER A 182 -3.35 21.80 13.16
C SER A 182 -2.30 20.89 13.80
N LYS A 183 -2.37 19.57 13.57
CA LYS A 183 -1.43 18.56 14.07
C LYS A 183 -0.48 18.07 12.98
N LEU A 184 -0.59 18.61 11.76
CA LEU A 184 0.18 18.19 10.61
C LEU A 184 1.60 18.79 10.65
N THR A 185 2.59 17.93 10.61
CA THR A 185 4.00 18.25 10.36
C THR A 185 4.37 17.80 8.95
N VAL A 186 4.96 18.69 8.18
CA VAL A 186 5.45 18.38 6.84
C VAL A 186 6.98 18.45 6.85
N THR A 187 7.64 17.37 6.51
CA THR A 187 9.10 17.25 6.53
C THR A 187 9.60 16.75 5.18
N GLU A 188 10.55 17.47 4.62
CA GLU A 188 11.33 17.06 3.46
C GLU A 188 12.54 16.26 3.92
N VAL A 189 12.78 15.10 3.32
CA VAL A 189 13.85 14.17 3.69
C VAL A 189 14.66 13.81 2.46
N LEU A 190 15.97 14.08 2.51
CA LEU A 190 16.94 13.65 1.52
C LEU A 190 17.65 12.39 2.01
N TYR A 191 17.59 11.31 1.23
CA TYR A 191 18.36 10.10 1.50
C TYR A 191 19.71 10.15 0.79
N SER A 192 20.72 9.46 1.31
CA SER A 192 22.08 9.47 0.78
C SER A 192 22.24 8.78 -0.57
N ASP A 193 21.24 8.01 -0.99
CA ASP A 193 21.25 7.23 -2.23
C ASP A 193 20.41 7.84 -3.36
N CYS A 194 19.95 9.09 -3.18
CA CYS A 194 19.18 9.83 -4.17
C CYS A 194 19.46 11.34 -4.04
N PRO A 195 19.73 12.08 -5.13
CA PRO A 195 19.92 13.53 -5.07
C PRO A 195 18.61 14.31 -4.86
N GLU A 196 17.46 13.65 -4.98
CA GLU A 196 16.14 14.26 -4.78
C GLU A 196 15.52 13.81 -3.45
N SER A 197 14.85 14.73 -2.75
CA SER A 197 14.18 14.48 -1.47
C SER A 197 12.70 14.12 -1.63
N TRP A 198 12.14 13.51 -0.59
CA TRP A 198 10.71 13.15 -0.47
C TRP A 198 10.03 13.97 0.60
N ILE A 199 8.73 14.21 0.42
CA ILE A 199 7.91 14.93 1.39
C ILE A 199 7.10 13.94 2.22
N PHE A 200 7.22 14.09 3.53
CA PHE A 200 6.48 13.35 4.54
C PHE A 200 5.45 14.26 5.19
N CYS A 201 4.19 13.84 5.20
CA CYS A 201 3.08 14.58 5.81
C CYS A 201 2.53 13.76 6.96
N TYR A 202 3.00 14.08 8.16
CA TYR A 202 2.79 13.29 9.36
C TYR A 202 1.95 14.05 10.37
N THR A 203 0.96 13.37 10.94
CA THR A 203 0.07 13.96 11.93
C THR A 203 0.31 13.36 13.31
N THR A 204 0.52 14.21 14.32
CA THR A 204 0.66 13.72 15.71
C THR A 204 -0.58 12.95 16.16
N GLY A 205 -0.37 11.77 16.75
CA GLY A 205 -1.44 10.86 17.19
C GLY A 205 -1.56 9.57 16.36
N THR A 206 -0.75 9.41 15.31
CA THR A 206 -0.50 8.11 14.67
C THR A 206 0.13 7.13 15.66
N PRO A 207 -0.08 5.80 15.51
CA PRO A 207 0.45 4.79 16.43
C PRO A 207 1.96 4.52 16.26
N PHE A 208 2.65 5.29 15.41
CA PHE A 208 4.07 5.21 15.11
C PHE A 208 4.63 6.62 14.91
N SER A 209 5.94 6.79 15.08
CA SER A 209 6.60 8.09 14.97
C SER A 209 6.90 8.49 13.52
N LEU A 210 7.15 9.78 13.29
CA LEU A 210 7.66 10.27 12.00
C LEU A 210 9.00 9.59 11.64
N GLU A 211 9.85 9.33 12.63
CA GLU A 211 11.14 8.66 12.42
C GLU A 211 10.98 7.22 11.96
N ASP A 212 10.02 6.48 12.53
CA ASP A 212 9.70 5.13 12.09
C ASP A 212 9.17 5.14 10.65
N LEU A 213 8.30 6.10 10.31
CA LEU A 213 7.76 6.24 8.96
C LEU A 213 8.86 6.52 7.92
N ILE A 214 9.76 7.46 8.23
CA ILE A 214 10.92 7.79 7.39
C ILE A 214 11.82 6.56 7.24
N LYS A 215 12.14 5.90 8.36
CA LYS A 215 12.99 4.71 8.38
C LYS A 215 12.38 3.56 7.57
N GLU A 216 11.07 3.36 7.64
CA GLU A 216 10.38 2.31 6.89
C GLU A 216 10.36 2.62 5.39
N PHE A 217 9.99 3.85 5.00
CA PHE A 217 10.03 4.25 3.60
C PHE A 217 11.45 4.15 3.01
N GLY A 218 12.48 4.51 3.78
CA GLY A 218 13.87 4.38 3.39
C GLY A 218 14.34 2.94 3.12
N ARG A 219 13.60 1.90 3.54
CA ARG A 219 13.89 0.49 3.21
C ARG A 219 13.54 0.15 1.77
N LEU A 220 12.65 0.92 1.16
CA LEU A 220 12.31 0.74 -0.24
C LEU A 220 13.53 1.12 -1.11
N PRO A 221 13.92 0.27 -2.07
CA PRO A 221 14.88 0.64 -3.11
C PRO A 221 14.51 1.98 -3.75
N VAL A 222 15.51 2.80 -4.07
CA VAL A 222 15.28 4.14 -4.65
C VAL A 222 14.41 4.09 -5.92
N GLY A 223 14.56 3.07 -6.77
CA GLY A 223 13.72 2.90 -7.96
C GLY A 223 12.22 2.73 -7.66
N ILE A 224 11.87 2.20 -6.48
CA ILE A 224 10.49 2.16 -5.97
C ILE A 224 10.11 3.53 -5.40
N ARG A 225 10.96 4.13 -4.55
CA ARG A 225 10.68 5.43 -3.93
C ARG A 225 10.45 6.53 -4.95
N GLN A 226 11.11 6.51 -6.11
CA GLN A 226 10.88 7.50 -7.17
C GLN A 226 9.43 7.48 -7.69
N ARG A 227 8.71 6.37 -7.53
CA ARG A 227 7.29 6.30 -7.89
C ARG A 227 6.35 6.83 -6.84
N VAL A 228 6.83 7.04 -5.61
CA VAL A 228 6.01 7.63 -4.54
C VAL A 228 6.30 9.13 -4.47
N ARG A 229 5.25 9.93 -4.64
CA ARG A 229 5.30 11.39 -4.61
C ARG A 229 5.39 11.91 -3.18
N HIS A 230 4.40 11.59 -2.34
CA HIS A 230 4.37 11.92 -0.92
C HIS A 230 4.09 10.69 -0.06
N VAL A 231 4.61 10.69 1.16
CA VAL A 231 4.31 9.69 2.19
C VAL A 231 3.55 10.36 3.31
N MET A 232 2.33 9.91 3.57
CA MET A 232 1.43 10.55 4.52
C MET A 232 1.06 9.59 5.65
N ALA A 233 0.93 10.11 6.86
CA ALA A 233 0.48 9.35 8.02
C ALA A 233 -0.54 10.15 8.81
N PHE A 234 -1.71 9.56 8.99
CA PHE A 234 -2.85 10.17 9.69
C PHE A 234 -3.33 9.26 10.81
N PRO A 235 -3.76 9.81 11.96
CA PRO A 235 -4.35 9.01 13.02
C PRO A 235 -5.63 8.33 12.51
N GLY A 236 -5.82 7.08 12.91
CA GLY A 236 -6.98 6.28 12.56
C GLY A 236 -6.68 4.80 12.77
N GLY A 237 -7.72 3.98 12.92
CA GLY A 237 -7.61 2.52 12.95
C GLY A 237 -8.02 1.87 11.63
N GLY A 238 -8.09 2.65 10.54
CA GLY A 238 -8.58 2.21 9.24
C GLY A 238 -7.48 1.68 8.32
N ALA A 239 -7.83 1.52 7.05
CA ALA A 239 -6.94 1.02 6.01
C ALA A 239 -5.91 2.07 5.56
N SER A 240 -4.77 1.57 5.07
CA SER A 240 -3.85 2.31 4.23
C SER A 240 -4.34 2.32 2.79
N TYR A 241 -3.87 3.26 1.98
CA TYR A 241 -4.20 3.34 0.56
C TYR A 241 -3.19 4.23 -0.19
N ALA A 242 -3.10 4.00 -1.50
CA ALA A 242 -2.43 4.88 -2.45
C ALA A 242 -3.46 5.73 -3.22
N TYR A 243 -3.05 6.94 -3.60
CA TYR A 243 -3.82 7.82 -4.48
C TYR A 243 -3.31 7.74 -5.92
N SER A 244 -4.17 8.06 -6.89
CA SER A 244 -3.81 8.13 -8.31
C SER A 244 -2.74 9.18 -8.65
N GLN A 245 -2.45 10.12 -7.75
CA GLN A 245 -1.33 11.04 -7.90
C GLN A 245 -0.02 10.49 -7.30
N ASN A 246 0.03 9.19 -7.01
CA ASN A 246 1.16 8.48 -6.43
C ASN A 246 1.54 8.90 -5.00
N ASP A 247 0.55 9.27 -4.20
CA ASP A 247 0.76 9.49 -2.76
C ASP A 247 0.38 8.23 -1.98
N VAL A 248 1.19 7.89 -0.98
CA VAL A 248 0.89 6.80 -0.03
C VAL A 248 0.35 7.41 1.26
N ALA A 249 -0.73 6.85 1.79
CA ALA A 249 -1.26 7.23 3.10
C ALA A 249 -1.41 6.02 4.02
N LEU A 250 -0.82 6.12 5.21
CA LEU A 250 -0.78 5.07 6.21
C LEU A 250 -1.52 5.45 7.49
N GLN A 251 -2.28 4.51 8.04
CA GLN A 251 -2.91 4.63 9.37
C GLN A 251 -2.23 3.72 10.41
N PHE A 252 -1.48 2.73 9.95
CA PHE A 252 -0.60 1.88 10.74
C PHE A 252 0.69 1.64 9.95
N LEU A 253 1.78 1.31 10.64
CA LEU A 253 3.07 1.07 10.01
C LEU A 253 3.35 -0.42 9.94
N ASN A 254 3.35 -0.95 8.73
CA ASN A 254 3.68 -2.34 8.42
C ASN A 254 4.50 -2.36 7.12
N PRO A 255 5.69 -2.97 7.09
CA PRO A 255 6.53 -3.05 5.88
C PRO A 255 5.84 -3.66 4.66
N SER A 256 5.03 -4.70 4.87
CA SER A 256 4.24 -5.36 3.83
C SER A 256 3.25 -4.36 3.21
N VAL A 257 2.58 -3.59 4.05
CA VAL A 257 1.62 -2.56 3.63
C VAL A 257 2.31 -1.36 2.97
N MET A 258 3.43 -0.89 3.49
CA MET A 258 4.24 0.15 2.82
C MET A 258 4.64 -0.29 1.41
N MET A 259 5.09 -1.55 1.26
CA MET A 259 5.43 -2.13 -0.04
C MET A 259 4.20 -2.29 -0.95
N HIS A 260 3.05 -2.67 -0.38
CA HIS A 260 1.77 -2.78 -1.10
C HIS A 260 1.34 -1.42 -1.67
N GLU A 261 1.28 -0.37 -0.84
CA GLU A 261 0.87 0.96 -1.29
C GLU A 261 1.87 1.57 -2.28
N ALA A 262 3.17 1.35 -2.06
CA ALA A 262 4.19 1.72 -3.05
C ALA A 262 4.05 0.91 -4.35
N GLY A 263 3.51 -0.31 -4.27
CA GLY A 263 3.11 -1.14 -5.41
C GLY A 263 2.04 -0.46 -6.25
N HIS A 264 0.97 0.05 -5.64
CA HIS A 264 -0.02 0.84 -6.36
C HIS A 264 0.60 2.06 -7.07
N CYS A 265 1.59 2.72 -6.46
CA CYS A 265 2.31 3.80 -7.14
C CYS A 265 3.21 3.31 -8.29
N MET A 266 3.76 2.10 -8.21
CA MET A 266 4.49 1.47 -9.31
C MET A 266 3.56 1.07 -10.46
N ASP A 267 2.33 0.67 -10.15
CA ASP A 267 1.32 0.19 -11.10
C ASP A 267 1.01 1.23 -12.18
N ASP A 268 0.95 2.51 -11.81
CA ASP A 268 0.43 3.61 -12.62
C ASP A 268 1.49 4.46 -13.34
N PHE A 269 2.80 4.19 -13.16
CA PHE A 269 3.80 5.23 -13.39
C PHE A 269 4.41 5.32 -14.81
N GLU A 270 4.57 4.24 -15.58
CA GLU A 270 5.35 4.29 -16.85
C GLU A 270 4.61 3.94 -18.14
N GLN A 271 3.35 3.51 -18.05
CA GLN A 271 2.62 3.09 -19.24
C GLN A 271 1.40 3.98 -19.46
N SER A 272 0.96 4.07 -20.71
CA SER A 272 -0.34 4.68 -21.06
C SER A 272 -1.53 4.01 -20.35
N SER A 273 -1.29 2.89 -19.67
CA SER A 273 -2.23 2.17 -18.81
C SER A 273 -1.48 1.49 -17.65
N ALA A 274 -2.13 1.33 -16.50
CA ALA A 274 -1.53 0.65 -15.35
C ALA A 274 -1.11 -0.81 -15.67
N PHE A 275 -0.06 -1.33 -15.00
CA PHE A 275 0.39 -2.71 -15.19
C PHE A 275 -0.73 -3.73 -14.88
N SER A 276 -1.56 -3.47 -13.88
CA SER A 276 -2.72 -4.25 -13.48
C SER A 276 -3.88 -4.17 -14.48
N ALA A 277 -3.89 -3.17 -15.35
CA ALA A 277 -4.84 -3.06 -16.46
C ALA A 277 -4.34 -3.75 -17.73
N SER A 278 -3.05 -4.08 -17.82
CA SER A 278 -2.44 -4.67 -19.01
C SER A 278 -3.00 -6.07 -19.34
N ALA A 279 -3.05 -6.40 -20.63
CA ALA A 279 -3.45 -7.73 -21.10
C ALA A 279 -2.53 -8.83 -20.53
N ALA A 280 -1.23 -8.56 -20.43
CA ALA A 280 -0.26 -9.48 -19.87
C ALA A 280 -0.60 -9.89 -18.42
N TRP A 281 -0.97 -8.93 -17.57
CA TRP A 281 -1.38 -9.22 -16.20
C TRP A 281 -2.69 -10.01 -16.14
N LYS A 282 -3.71 -9.56 -16.88
CA LYS A 282 -5.02 -10.23 -16.92
C LYS A 282 -4.89 -11.69 -17.35
N SER A 283 -4.17 -11.95 -18.45
CA SER A 283 -3.93 -13.31 -18.95
C SER A 283 -3.12 -14.16 -17.96
N ALA A 284 -2.12 -13.58 -17.28
CA ALA A 284 -1.35 -14.30 -16.28
C ALA A 284 -2.20 -14.69 -15.07
N ARG A 285 -3.05 -13.78 -14.60
CA ARG A 285 -3.97 -14.03 -13.48
C ARG A 285 -5.01 -15.08 -13.82
N ASP A 286 -5.59 -15.03 -15.01
CA ASP A 286 -6.62 -15.98 -15.46
C ASP A 286 -6.06 -17.39 -15.73
N ALA A 287 -4.78 -17.48 -16.11
CA ALA A 287 -4.10 -18.75 -16.38
C ALA A 287 -3.53 -19.43 -15.11
N ASP A 288 -3.48 -18.72 -13.99
CA ASP A 288 -2.95 -19.21 -12.73
C ASP A 288 -4.09 -19.72 -11.83
N GLY A 289 -3.84 -20.82 -11.12
CA GLY A 289 -4.86 -21.51 -10.32
C GLY A 289 -5.01 -20.99 -8.89
N CYS A 290 -4.21 -20.00 -8.48
CA CYS A 290 -4.26 -19.42 -7.15
C CYS A 290 -3.75 -17.96 -7.12
N VAL A 291 -3.97 -17.27 -6.00
CA VAL A 291 -3.33 -15.98 -5.67
C VAL A 291 -2.58 -16.08 -4.34
N SER A 292 -1.83 -15.03 -3.97
CA SER A 292 -1.02 -15.00 -2.75
C SER A 292 -1.86 -15.16 -1.48
N ASN A 293 -2.96 -14.41 -1.35
CA ASN A 293 -3.83 -14.38 -0.17
C ASN A 293 -5.26 -13.91 -0.54
N PRO A 294 -6.24 -13.99 0.39
CA PRO A 294 -7.61 -13.56 0.12
C PRO A 294 -7.75 -12.09 -0.30
N TYR A 295 -6.87 -11.20 0.15
CA TYR A 295 -6.90 -9.79 -0.25
C TYR A 295 -6.57 -9.61 -1.74
N ALA A 296 -5.61 -10.37 -2.26
CA ALA A 296 -5.23 -10.37 -3.68
C ALA A 296 -6.39 -10.80 -4.61
N SER A 297 -7.39 -11.51 -4.09
CA SER A 297 -8.58 -11.93 -4.86
C SER A 297 -9.60 -10.79 -5.06
N LYS A 298 -9.46 -9.64 -4.39
CA LYS A 298 -10.48 -8.57 -4.40
C LYS A 298 -10.74 -8.01 -5.80
N ASN A 299 -9.68 -7.67 -6.54
CA ASN A 299 -9.77 -7.18 -7.92
C ASN A 299 -8.38 -7.28 -8.59
N GLY A 300 -8.28 -6.86 -9.86
CA GLY A 300 -7.03 -6.94 -10.63
C GLY A 300 -5.90 -6.07 -10.09
N VAL A 301 -6.24 -4.90 -9.54
CA VAL A 301 -5.30 -3.91 -9.01
C VAL A 301 -4.71 -4.40 -7.68
N GLU A 302 -5.56 -4.80 -6.74
CA GLU A 302 -5.12 -5.38 -5.46
C GLU A 302 -4.33 -6.67 -5.66
N GLY A 303 -4.76 -7.52 -6.61
CA GLY A 303 -4.04 -8.74 -6.96
C GLY A 303 -2.64 -8.46 -7.49
N TRP A 304 -2.47 -7.41 -8.29
CA TRP A 304 -1.17 -7.01 -8.81
C TRP A 304 -0.27 -6.49 -7.68
N ALA A 305 -0.77 -5.58 -6.85
CA ALA A 305 -0.02 -5.01 -5.72
C ALA A 305 0.40 -6.07 -4.69
N GLU A 306 -0.48 -7.02 -4.38
CA GLU A 306 -0.15 -8.15 -3.50
C GLU A 306 0.90 -9.09 -4.12
N THR A 307 0.76 -9.41 -5.40
CA THR A 307 1.75 -10.24 -6.12
C THR A 307 3.11 -9.54 -6.19
N TRP A 308 3.10 -8.21 -6.32
CA TRP A 308 4.30 -7.39 -6.23
C TRP A 308 5.02 -7.51 -4.88
N VAL A 309 4.31 -7.43 -3.76
CA VAL A 309 4.93 -7.64 -2.43
C VAL A 309 5.58 -9.02 -2.35
N VAL A 310 4.90 -10.08 -2.81
CA VAL A 310 5.42 -11.45 -2.83
C VAL A 310 6.66 -11.56 -3.72
N TRP A 311 6.62 -10.98 -4.91
CA TRP A 311 7.76 -10.96 -5.82
C TRP A 311 8.96 -10.26 -5.18
N ARG A 312 8.76 -9.09 -4.57
CA ARG A 312 9.82 -8.35 -3.88
C ARG A 312 10.42 -9.15 -2.73
N PHE A 313 9.58 -9.82 -1.93
CA PHE A 313 10.02 -10.71 -0.86
C PHE A 313 10.95 -11.82 -1.39
N LEU A 314 10.59 -12.47 -2.50
CA LEU A 314 11.45 -13.47 -3.15
C LEU A 314 12.77 -12.86 -3.65
N LYS A 315 12.73 -11.67 -4.27
CA LYS A 315 13.93 -10.99 -4.80
C LYS A 315 14.93 -10.57 -3.73
N ILE A 316 14.50 -10.34 -2.50
CA ILE A 316 15.39 -10.04 -1.36
C ILE A 316 15.84 -11.30 -0.59
N GLY A 317 15.63 -12.49 -1.16
CA GLY A 317 16.07 -13.77 -0.59
C GLY A 317 15.06 -14.45 0.31
N GLY A 318 13.84 -13.92 0.40
CA GLY A 318 12.73 -14.58 1.08
C GLY A 318 12.36 -15.91 0.43
N LYS A 319 11.79 -16.82 1.23
CA LYS A 319 11.30 -18.13 0.78
C LYS A 319 9.87 -18.30 1.20
N LEU A 320 9.00 -18.72 0.28
CA LEU A 320 7.58 -18.88 0.60
C LEU A 320 7.35 -20.07 1.55
N GLY A 321 8.01 -21.21 1.35
CA GLY A 321 7.74 -22.39 2.19
C GLY A 321 6.41 -23.08 1.86
N ARG A 322 5.79 -22.70 0.73
CA ARG A 322 4.72 -23.42 0.04
C ARG A 322 5.03 -23.53 -1.45
N ASN A 323 4.41 -24.50 -2.11
CA ASN A 323 4.49 -24.60 -3.56
C ASN A 323 3.61 -23.51 -4.18
N TRP A 324 4.26 -22.53 -4.81
CA TRP A 324 3.64 -21.36 -5.40
C TRP A 324 3.52 -21.46 -6.94
N GLU A 325 3.77 -22.63 -7.54
CA GLU A 325 3.64 -22.85 -9.00
C GLU A 325 2.27 -22.41 -9.54
N CYS A 326 1.23 -22.54 -8.72
CA CYS A 326 -0.12 -22.12 -9.09
C CYS A 326 -0.28 -20.61 -9.35
N MET A 327 0.65 -19.76 -8.90
CA MET A 327 0.70 -18.31 -9.17
C MET A 327 1.98 -17.88 -9.91
N ARG A 328 2.66 -18.82 -10.57
CA ARG A 328 3.96 -18.55 -11.21
C ARG A 328 3.85 -17.50 -12.30
N ARG A 329 2.82 -17.52 -13.14
CA ARG A 329 2.70 -16.57 -14.27
C ARG A 329 2.45 -15.15 -13.78
N GLN A 330 1.68 -15.00 -12.71
CA GLN A 330 1.48 -13.71 -12.03
C GLN A 330 2.82 -13.15 -11.55
N LEU A 331 3.62 -13.95 -10.83
CA LEU A 331 4.95 -13.54 -10.34
C LEU A 331 5.92 -13.20 -11.47
N GLU A 332 6.00 -14.04 -12.50
CA GLU A 332 6.85 -13.78 -13.66
C GLU A 332 6.43 -12.52 -14.42
N THR A 333 5.13 -12.26 -14.53
CA THR A 333 4.61 -11.06 -15.20
C THR A 333 4.97 -9.80 -14.43
N VAL A 334 4.71 -9.79 -13.12
CA VAL A 334 5.12 -8.69 -12.24
C VAL A 334 6.63 -8.48 -12.33
N GLY A 335 7.43 -9.54 -12.27
CA GLY A 335 8.88 -9.45 -12.40
C GLY A 335 9.34 -8.82 -13.71
N ARG A 336 8.78 -9.24 -14.85
CA ARG A 336 9.08 -8.61 -16.16
C ARG A 336 8.74 -7.13 -16.19
N GLN A 337 7.63 -6.75 -15.57
CA GLN A 337 7.13 -5.37 -15.54
C GLN A 337 8.01 -4.45 -14.68
N THR A 338 8.67 -4.99 -13.65
CA THR A 338 9.19 -4.17 -12.55
C THR A 338 10.67 -4.35 -12.24
N ASP A 339 11.29 -5.50 -12.56
CA ASP A 339 12.66 -5.80 -12.12
C ASP A 339 13.66 -4.78 -12.66
N LYS A 340 13.55 -4.40 -13.93
CA LYS A 340 14.39 -3.36 -14.54
C LYS A 340 14.25 -2.03 -13.79
N LEU A 341 13.01 -1.63 -13.47
CA LEU A 341 12.72 -0.36 -12.80
C LEU A 341 13.34 -0.28 -11.40
N VAL A 342 13.37 -1.41 -10.68
CA VAL A 342 14.00 -1.46 -9.36
C VAL A 342 15.52 -1.54 -9.46
N GLN A 343 16.05 -2.30 -10.41
CA GLN A 343 17.49 -2.55 -10.56
C GLN A 343 18.27 -1.33 -11.06
N GLU A 344 17.65 -0.49 -11.89
CA GLU A 344 18.27 0.73 -12.40
C GLU A 344 18.60 1.75 -11.28
N GLY A 345 18.02 1.58 -10.10
CA GLY A 345 18.22 2.52 -9.00
C GLY A 345 17.63 3.90 -9.32
N TYR A 346 18.38 4.95 -8.99
CA TYR A 346 17.95 6.32 -9.27
C TYR A 346 18.11 6.66 -10.75
N VAL A 347 17.03 7.12 -11.38
CA VAL A 347 17.06 7.67 -12.74
C VAL A 347 16.56 9.11 -12.73
N LYS A 348 17.36 10.05 -13.23
CA LYS A 348 17.01 11.47 -13.28
C LYS A 348 15.70 11.69 -14.05
N GLY A 349 14.81 12.53 -13.50
CA GLY A 349 13.53 12.89 -14.12
C GLY A 349 12.44 11.82 -13.98
N ARG A 350 12.73 10.71 -13.30
CA ARG A 350 11.77 9.62 -13.04
C ARG A 350 10.96 9.83 -11.77
N LYS A 351 11.37 10.74 -10.88
CA LYS A 351 10.63 10.96 -9.64
C LYS A 351 9.31 11.69 -9.94
N VAL A 352 8.20 11.25 -9.32
CA VAL A 352 6.92 11.97 -9.45
C VAL A 352 7.11 13.43 -8.97
N PRO A 353 6.70 14.44 -9.77
CA PRO A 353 6.75 15.83 -9.34
C PRO A 353 5.91 16.07 -8.07
N ARG A 354 6.39 16.94 -7.17
CA ARG A 354 5.74 17.25 -5.87
C ARG A 354 4.33 17.87 -5.99
N GLY A 355 3.97 18.38 -7.16
CA GLY A 355 2.71 19.10 -7.36
C GLY A 355 2.72 20.51 -6.77
N SER A 356 1.53 21.11 -6.62
CA SER A 356 1.39 22.49 -6.12
C SER A 356 1.56 22.59 -4.61
N VAL A 357 1.99 23.77 -4.18
CA VAL A 357 2.20 24.12 -2.76
C VAL A 357 1.17 25.19 -2.37
N VAL A 358 0.59 25.04 -1.19
CA VAL A 358 -0.41 25.98 -0.63
C VAL A 358 0.05 26.53 0.70
N SER A 359 -0.42 27.72 1.04
CA SER A 359 -0.22 28.33 2.34
C SER A 359 -0.92 27.47 3.39
N ARG A 360 -0.19 27.08 4.44
CA ARG A 360 -0.76 26.30 5.56
C ARG A 360 -1.90 27.04 6.26
N ALA A 361 -1.82 28.38 6.33
CA ALA A 361 -2.82 29.19 7.02
C ALA A 361 -4.12 29.37 6.22
N THR A 362 -4.01 29.47 4.89
CA THR A 362 -5.16 29.88 4.05
C THR A 362 -5.61 28.83 3.04
N GLY A 363 -4.82 27.79 2.80
CA GLY A 363 -5.05 26.80 1.74
C GLY A 363 -4.90 27.38 0.32
N LYS A 364 -4.56 28.66 0.17
CA LYS A 364 -4.36 29.29 -1.14
C LYS A 364 -3.02 28.88 -1.71
N GLU A 365 -2.98 28.62 -3.01
CA GLU A 365 -1.74 28.32 -3.73
C GLU A 365 -0.71 29.43 -3.51
N VAL A 366 0.49 29.06 -3.08
CA VAL A 366 1.61 29.99 -2.98
C VAL A 366 2.22 30.00 -4.36
N GLY A 367 1.83 31.01 -5.14
CA GLY A 367 2.11 31.04 -6.56
C GLY A 367 3.58 30.72 -6.84
N ALA A 368 3.80 29.82 -7.81
CA ALA A 368 4.98 29.94 -8.66
C ALA A 368 4.94 31.38 -9.18
N GLY A 369 5.82 32.25 -8.64
CA GLY A 369 5.75 33.68 -8.89
C GLY A 369 5.46 33.94 -10.35
N LYS A 370 4.40 34.73 -10.64
CA LYS A 370 3.86 35.02 -11.99
C LYS A 370 4.86 34.60 -13.06
N ARG A 371 4.72 33.41 -13.66
CA ARG A 371 5.51 33.06 -14.85
C ARG A 371 5.23 34.18 -15.84
N ARG A 372 6.18 35.10 -15.97
CA ARG A 372 6.10 36.20 -16.91
C ARG A 372 5.98 35.48 -18.24
N ARG A 373 4.81 35.59 -18.85
CA ARG A 373 4.49 34.98 -20.15
C ARG A 373 5.44 35.64 -21.15
N LEU A 374 6.68 35.14 -21.25
CA LEU A 374 7.57 35.45 -22.34
C LEU A 374 6.79 35.06 -23.58
N GLY A 375 6.48 36.07 -24.40
CA GLY A 375 5.62 35.94 -25.56
C GLY A 375 6.05 34.71 -26.37
N ARG A 376 5.16 33.72 -26.43
CA ARG A 376 5.34 32.54 -27.26
C ARG A 376 5.29 33.04 -28.70
N ARG A 377 6.46 33.12 -29.35
CA ARG A 377 6.54 33.20 -30.80
C ARG A 377 5.90 31.90 -31.32
N GLU A 378 4.85 32.05 -32.10
CA GLU A 378 4.18 30.93 -32.77
C GLU A 378 5.18 30.23 -33.67
N GLU A 379 5.56 29.01 -33.31
CA GLU A 379 6.03 28.03 -34.27
C GLU A 379 5.00 26.90 -34.29
N SER A 380 4.37 26.79 -35.46
CA SER A 380 3.33 25.85 -35.83
C SER A 380 3.90 24.44 -36.01
N GLY A 381 3.22 23.45 -35.41
CA GLY A 381 3.25 22.06 -35.88
C GLY A 381 3.73 21.03 -34.87
N GLY A 382 2.80 20.21 -34.37
CA GLY A 382 3.11 18.95 -33.68
C GLY A 382 2.36 18.77 -32.35
N ARG A 383 1.40 17.83 -32.32
CA ARG A 383 0.78 17.34 -31.07
C ARG A 383 1.87 16.72 -30.20
N MET A 384 2.20 17.40 -29.11
CA MET A 384 3.14 16.93 -28.10
C MET A 384 2.34 16.63 -26.83
N CYS A 385 2.43 15.39 -26.34
CA CYS A 385 1.99 15.03 -25.00
C CYS A 385 2.61 16.01 -23.99
N MET A 386 1.81 16.49 -23.02
CA MET A 386 2.22 17.50 -22.04
C MET A 386 3.51 17.08 -21.33
N GLY A 387 4.64 17.67 -21.73
CA GLY A 387 5.88 17.63 -20.99
C GLY A 387 5.76 18.51 -19.75
N TYR A 388 5.88 17.89 -18.57
CA TYR A 388 6.04 18.62 -17.32
C TYR A 388 7.47 19.19 -17.27
N THR A 389 7.58 20.52 -17.10
CA THR A 389 8.87 21.18 -16.93
C THR A 389 9.47 20.83 -15.57
N VAL A 390 10.69 20.30 -15.57
CA VAL A 390 11.57 20.16 -14.40
C VAL A 390 11.93 21.56 -13.88
N PHE A 391 11.88 21.76 -12.58
CA PHE A 391 12.35 22.98 -11.92
C PHE A 391 13.79 22.75 -11.47
N ASP A 392 14.72 23.53 -12.01
CA ASP A 392 16.05 23.73 -11.42
C ASP A 392 15.90 24.90 -10.43
N ASP A 393 15.98 24.60 -9.13
CA ASP A 393 16.14 25.62 -8.10
C ASP A 393 17.64 25.99 -8.06
N GLU A 394 18.04 27.05 -8.77
CA GLU A 394 19.31 27.74 -8.51
C GLU A 394 19.14 28.66 -7.29
N GLU A 395 20.08 28.53 -6.36
CA GLU A 395 20.21 29.35 -5.14
C GLU A 395 20.44 30.83 -5.48
N GLU A 396 19.66 31.72 -4.86
CA GLU A 396 20.10 33.03 -4.36
C GLU A 396 19.37 33.40 -3.07
#